data_AF-A0A7S5DT23-F1
#
_entry.id   AF-A0A7S5DT23-F1
#
_cell.length_a   1.000
_cell.length_b   1.000
_cell.length_c   1.000
_cell.angle_alpha   90.00
_cell.angle_beta   90.00
_cell.angle_gamma   90.00
#
_symmetry.space_group_name_H-M   'P 1'
#
loop_
_entity.id
_entity.type
_entity.pdbx_description
1 polymer ?
#
loop_
_entity_poly.entity_id
_entity_poly.type
_entity_poly.pdbx_seq_one_letter_code
_entity_poly.pdbx_strand_id
1 'polypeptide(L)'
;MDRENELYRTTAWPAVEIKRPALRSGGFSIGSNQDLDYYIAKGWVGVEARPGIEAKLAVKHAEWDQAAKRMGYHLAKHAEMEAWNRRYKLAVSLMNTPALSLAGATAKLHSILEMKIPVNRRHPKWGPVDPEFRASFVSPELDLLLADLERIGRRDRG
;
A
#
# COMPACT_ATOMS: atom_id res chain seq x y z
N MET A 1 10.96 4.60 15.51
CA MET A 1 11.08 3.18 15.15
C MET A 1 9.71 2.76 14.67
N ASP A 2 9.59 2.18 13.48
CA ASP A 2 8.32 1.76 12.90
C ASP A 2 7.73 0.59 13.71
N ARG A 3 6.51 0.78 14.23
CA ARG A 3 5.82 -0.20 15.08
C ARG A 3 5.52 -1.50 14.35
N GLU A 4 5.38 -1.44 13.02
CA GLU A 4 5.22 -2.60 12.16
C GLU A 4 6.49 -3.46 12.18
N ASN A 5 7.65 -2.85 11.96
CA ASN A 5 8.94 -3.52 12.02
C ASN A 5 9.26 -4.09 13.41
N GLU A 6 8.82 -3.43 14.47
CA GLU A 6 8.94 -3.94 15.84
C GLU A 6 8.09 -5.20 16.02
N LEU A 7 6.82 -5.17 15.58
CA LEU A 7 5.89 -6.30 15.67
C LEU A 7 6.39 -7.52 14.90
N TYR A 8 6.94 -7.32 13.71
CA TYR A 8 7.57 -8.38 12.91
C TYR A 8 8.78 -9.03 13.59
N ARG A 9 9.55 -8.28 14.37
CA ARG A 9 10.73 -8.80 15.08
C ARG A 9 10.33 -9.60 16.32
N THR A 10 9.23 -9.24 16.97
CA THR A 10 8.80 -9.84 18.24
C THR A 10 7.79 -10.95 18.06
N THR A 11 7.10 -11.02 16.92
CA THR A 11 6.05 -11.99 16.65
C THR A 11 6.16 -12.44 15.21
N ALA A 12 6.12 -13.76 14.97
CA ALA A 12 6.12 -14.29 13.61
C ALA A 12 4.81 -13.88 12.90
N TRP A 13 4.89 -13.63 11.60
CA TRP A 13 3.72 -13.33 10.77
C TRP A 13 2.62 -14.40 10.97
N PRO A 14 1.33 -14.03 11.07
CA PRO A 14 0.26 -14.95 11.39
C PRO A 14 -0.13 -15.79 10.18
N ALA A 15 0.76 -16.73 9.81
CA ALA A 15 0.58 -17.64 8.70
C ALA A 15 0.87 -19.09 9.10
N VAL A 16 0.28 -20.00 8.33
CA VAL A 16 0.51 -21.43 8.42
C VAL A 16 1.34 -21.86 7.22
N GLU A 17 2.50 -22.45 7.47
CA GLU A 17 3.34 -23.01 6.41
C GLU A 17 2.82 -24.38 5.97
N ILE A 18 2.64 -24.54 4.66
CA ILE A 18 2.29 -25.79 4.01
C ILE A 18 3.51 -26.28 3.23
N LYS A 19 4.03 -27.42 3.65
CA LYS A 19 5.14 -28.09 2.96
C LYS A 19 4.64 -28.70 1.66
N ARG A 20 5.34 -28.42 0.57
CA ARG A 20 5.11 -29.05 -0.72
C ARG A 20 6.44 -29.23 -1.44
N PRO A 21 7.12 -30.37 -1.23
CA PRO A 21 8.45 -30.61 -1.78
C PRO A 21 8.53 -30.56 -3.31
N ALA A 22 7.40 -30.80 -4.00
CA ALA A 22 7.30 -30.69 -5.45
C ALA A 22 7.39 -29.24 -5.97
N LEU A 23 7.22 -28.23 -5.11
CA LEU A 23 7.46 -26.83 -5.47
C LEU A 23 8.94 -26.50 -5.26
N ARG A 24 9.53 -25.69 -6.15
CA ARG A 24 10.91 -25.21 -6.03
C ARG A 24 11.17 -24.46 -4.71
N SER A 25 10.14 -23.83 -4.14
CA SER A 25 10.18 -23.14 -2.85
C SER A 25 10.09 -24.07 -1.63
N GLY A 26 9.85 -25.38 -1.83
CA GLY A 26 9.64 -26.35 -0.75
C GLY A 26 8.27 -26.25 -0.05
N GLY A 27 7.47 -25.22 -0.36
CA GLY A 27 6.17 -24.97 0.25
C GLY A 27 5.62 -23.57 -0.05
N PHE A 28 4.56 -23.21 0.66
CA PHE A 28 3.93 -21.88 0.64
C PHE A 28 3.32 -21.56 2.01
N SER A 29 3.02 -20.29 2.25
CA SER A 29 2.34 -19.83 3.47
C SER A 29 0.89 -19.46 3.17
N ILE A 30 0.00 -19.78 4.10
CA ILE A 30 -1.40 -19.35 4.09
C ILE A 30 -1.55 -18.34 5.22
N GLY A 31 -1.91 -17.09 4.90
CA GLY A 31 -2.06 -16.01 5.89
C GLY A 31 -3.52 -15.69 6.22
N SER A 32 -4.46 -16.14 5.40
CA SER A 32 -5.89 -15.82 5.55
C SER A 32 -6.78 -16.95 5.05
N ASN A 33 -8.08 -16.91 5.41
CA ASN A 33 -9.07 -17.83 4.86
C ASN A 33 -9.24 -17.66 3.34
N GLN A 34 -9.06 -16.45 2.83
CA GLN A 34 -9.10 -16.20 1.38
C GLN A 34 -7.91 -16.84 0.65
N ASP A 35 -6.72 -16.84 1.25
CA ASP A 35 -5.57 -17.59 0.73
C ASP A 35 -5.85 -19.09 0.76
N LEU A 36 -6.45 -19.60 1.84
CA LEU A 36 -6.82 -21.01 1.97
C LEU A 36 -7.81 -21.43 0.89
N ASP A 37 -8.87 -20.63 0.66
CA ASP A 37 -9.85 -20.86 -0.40
C ASP A 37 -9.18 -20.93 -1.77
N TYR A 38 -8.25 -20.01 -2.05
CA TYR A 38 -7.47 -20.00 -3.28
C TYR A 38 -6.66 -21.30 -3.45
N TYR A 39 -5.94 -21.75 -2.43
CA TYR A 39 -5.12 -22.96 -2.54
C TYR A 39 -5.92 -24.25 -2.56
N ILE A 40 -7.10 -24.29 -1.93
CA ILE A 40 -8.05 -25.40 -2.08
C ILE A 40 -8.58 -25.45 -3.51
N ALA A 41 -8.99 -24.31 -4.08
CA ALA A 41 -9.48 -24.26 -5.46
C ALA A 41 -8.41 -24.68 -6.48
N LYS A 42 -7.13 -24.43 -6.18
CA LYS A 42 -6.00 -24.93 -6.99
C LYS A 42 -5.72 -26.42 -6.81
N GLY A 43 -6.37 -27.11 -5.88
CA GLY A 43 -6.09 -28.50 -5.52
C GLY A 43 -4.74 -28.68 -4.82
N TRP A 44 -4.19 -27.60 -4.24
CA TRP A 44 -2.88 -27.60 -3.59
C TRP A 44 -2.99 -27.95 -2.11
N VAL A 45 -4.18 -27.79 -1.54
CA VAL A 45 -4.55 -28.16 -0.18
C VAL A 45 -5.84 -28.98 -0.30
N GLY A 46 -5.89 -30.13 0.38
CA GLY A 46 -7.10 -30.93 0.45
C GLY A 46 -8.18 -30.24 1.28
N VAL A 47 -9.45 -30.38 0.87
CA VAL A 47 -10.60 -29.79 1.55
C VAL A 47 -10.71 -30.28 2.99
N GLU A 48 -10.31 -31.52 3.24
CA GLU A 48 -10.26 -32.15 4.56
C GLU A 48 -9.28 -31.48 5.52
N ALA A 49 -8.24 -30.82 5.01
CA ALA A 49 -7.25 -30.11 5.83
C ALA A 49 -7.74 -28.73 6.28
N ARG A 50 -8.84 -28.22 5.72
CA ARG A 50 -9.38 -26.87 6.00
C ARG A 50 -9.57 -26.61 7.50
N PRO A 51 -10.32 -27.43 8.26
CA PRO A 51 -10.61 -27.11 9.66
C PRO A 51 -9.33 -27.01 10.51
N GLY A 52 -8.33 -27.85 10.21
CA GLY A 52 -7.05 -27.83 10.90
C GLY A 52 -6.21 -26.60 10.57
N ILE A 53 -6.26 -26.11 9.32
CA ILE A 53 -5.56 -24.89 8.92
C ILE A 53 -6.26 -23.66 9.49
N GLU A 54 -7.59 -23.59 9.43
CA GLU A 54 -8.38 -22.50 10.00
C GLU A 54 -8.15 -22.37 11.51
N ALA A 55 -8.14 -23.49 12.24
CA ALA A 55 -7.83 -23.47 13.68
C ALA A 55 -6.42 -22.93 13.97
N LYS A 56 -5.40 -23.34 13.19
CA LYS A 56 -4.04 -22.84 13.35
C LYS A 56 -3.92 -21.36 12.99
N LEU A 57 -4.60 -20.92 11.92
CA LEU A 57 -4.69 -19.52 11.54
C LEU A 57 -5.32 -18.69 12.65
N ALA A 58 -6.43 -19.15 13.23
CA ALA A 58 -7.09 -18.45 14.32
C ALA A 58 -6.18 -18.25 15.54
N VAL A 59 -5.39 -19.26 15.92
CA VAL A 59 -4.39 -19.15 17.01
C VAL A 59 -3.31 -18.13 16.64
N LYS A 60 -2.74 -18.23 15.43
CA LYS A 60 -1.69 -17.33 14.95
C LYS A 60 -2.15 -15.87 14.88
N HIS A 61 -3.36 -15.64 14.38
CA HIS A 61 -3.98 -14.30 14.35
C HIS A 61 -4.25 -13.79 15.77
N ALA A 62 -4.75 -14.63 16.68
CA ALA A 62 -4.95 -14.21 18.07
C ALA A 62 -3.63 -13.83 18.77
N GLU A 63 -2.55 -14.59 18.56
CA GLU A 63 -1.20 -14.26 19.05
C GLU A 63 -0.72 -12.92 18.49
N TRP A 64 -0.87 -12.72 17.18
CA TRP A 64 -0.48 -11.49 16.50
C TRP A 64 -1.29 -10.29 16.98
N ASP A 65 -2.61 -10.41 17.09
CA ASP A 65 -3.49 -9.34 17.56
C ASP A 65 -3.19 -8.96 19.01
N GLN A 66 -2.86 -9.95 19.86
CA GLN A 66 -2.45 -9.69 21.23
C GLN A 66 -1.13 -8.91 21.28
N ALA A 67 -0.13 -9.30 20.47
CA ALA A 67 1.14 -8.58 20.37
C ALA A 67 0.94 -7.17 19.81
N ALA A 68 0.17 -7.04 18.73
CA ALA A 68 -0.18 -5.77 18.11
C ALA A 68 -0.88 -4.82 19.10
N LYS A 69 -1.79 -5.34 19.93
CA LYS A 69 -2.44 -4.57 21.01
C LYS A 69 -1.43 -4.10 22.06
N ARG A 70 -0.55 -4.99 22.56
CA ARG A 70 0.47 -4.63 23.57
C ARG A 70 1.42 -3.54 23.05
N MET A 71 1.76 -3.58 21.78
CA MET A 71 2.70 -2.65 21.14
C MET A 71 2.03 -1.36 20.65
N GLY A 72 0.70 -1.26 20.73
CA GLY A 72 -0.05 -0.13 20.19
C GLY A 72 -0.01 -0.05 18.66
N TYR A 73 0.28 -1.15 17.96
CA TYR A 73 0.41 -1.19 16.50
C TYR A 73 -0.86 -0.71 15.80
N HIS A 74 -2.05 -1.16 16.21
CA HIS A 74 -3.30 -0.74 15.59
C HIS A 74 -3.54 0.76 15.73
N LEU A 75 -3.17 1.35 16.88
CA LEU A 75 -3.29 2.79 17.10
C LEU A 75 -2.31 3.56 16.21
N ALA A 76 -1.06 3.11 16.12
CA ALA A 76 -0.05 3.68 15.24
C ALA A 76 -0.49 3.61 13.77
N LYS A 77 -0.94 2.43 13.32
CA LYS A 77 -1.47 2.20 11.98
C LYS A 77 -2.66 3.10 11.65
N HIS A 78 -3.57 3.28 12.60
CA HIS A 78 -4.70 4.19 12.42
C HIS A 78 -4.25 5.64 12.28
N ALA A 79 -3.34 6.10 13.16
CA ALA A 79 -2.79 7.44 13.10
C ALA A 79 -2.01 7.71 11.79
N GLU A 80 -1.23 6.73 11.32
CA GLU A 80 -0.53 6.79 10.03
C GLU A 80 -1.52 6.85 8.86
N MET A 81 -2.58 6.04 8.90
CA MET A 81 -3.63 6.07 7.87
C MET A 81 -4.38 7.42 7.87
N GLU A 82 -4.68 7.99 9.03
CA GLU A 82 -5.27 9.32 9.12
C GLU A 82 -4.32 10.41 8.58
N ALA A 83 -3.05 10.37 8.98
CA ALA A 83 -2.04 11.31 8.50
C ALA A 83 -1.87 11.21 6.98
N TRP A 84 -1.83 10.00 6.44
CA TRP A 84 -1.82 9.74 5.01
C TRP A 84 -3.07 10.30 4.32
N ASN A 85 -4.27 10.02 4.83
CA ASN A 85 -5.51 10.52 4.27
C ASN A 85 -5.57 12.06 4.26
N ARG A 86 -5.08 12.71 5.32
CA ARG A 86 -4.98 14.18 5.38
C ARG A 86 -4.00 14.72 4.34
N ARG A 87 -2.79 14.14 4.26
CA ARG A 87 -1.78 14.50 3.25
C ARG A 87 -2.30 14.32 1.83
N TYR A 88 -2.97 13.20 1.54
CA TYR A 88 -3.57 12.93 0.24
C TYR A 88 -4.65 13.96 -0.13
N LYS A 89 -5.56 14.29 0.80
CA LYS A 89 -6.58 15.33 0.56
C LYS A 89 -5.95 16.69 0.25
N LEU A 90 -4.91 17.08 0.98
CA LEU A 90 -4.18 18.32 0.74
C LEU A 90 -3.47 18.30 -0.62
N ALA A 91 -2.83 17.19 -0.98
CA ALA A 91 -2.15 17.03 -2.25
C ALA A 91 -3.14 17.12 -3.43
N VAL A 92 -4.31 16.47 -3.34
CA VAL A 92 -5.39 16.60 -4.32
C VAL A 92 -5.89 18.04 -4.42
N SER A 93 -6.13 18.70 -3.29
CA SER A 93 -6.57 20.10 -3.28
C SER A 93 -5.52 21.04 -3.89
N LEU A 94 -4.24 20.82 -3.57
CA LEU A 94 -3.13 21.57 -4.13
C LEU A 94 -3.07 21.38 -5.65
N MET A 95 -3.18 20.15 -6.13
CA MET A 95 -3.14 19.86 -7.57
C MET A 95 -4.29 20.52 -8.34
N ASN A 96 -5.50 20.51 -7.78
CA ASN A 96 -6.69 21.12 -8.39
C ASN A 96 -6.70 22.65 -8.32
N THR A 97 -5.86 23.27 -7.48
CA THR A 97 -5.78 24.73 -7.38
C THR A 97 -4.73 25.25 -8.37
N PRO A 98 -5.07 26.07 -9.37
CA PRO A 98 -4.08 26.60 -10.31
C PRO A 98 -2.95 27.35 -9.60
N ALA A 99 -1.70 27.00 -9.88
CA ALA A 99 -0.56 27.77 -9.37
C ALA A 99 -0.46 29.10 -10.14
N LEU A 100 -0.35 30.19 -9.38
CA LEU A 100 -0.24 31.57 -9.90
C LEU A 100 1.18 32.14 -9.75
N SER A 101 2.10 31.36 -9.20
CA SER A 101 3.49 31.74 -8.95
C SER A 101 4.40 30.51 -9.03
N LEU A 102 5.70 30.75 -9.24
CA LEU A 102 6.71 29.69 -9.26
C LEU A 102 6.77 28.93 -7.91
N ALA A 103 6.52 29.62 -6.79
CA ALA A 103 6.43 28.98 -5.48
C ALA A 103 5.27 27.96 -5.42
N GLY A 104 4.09 28.32 -5.96
CA GLY A 104 2.96 27.39 -6.05
C GLY A 104 3.23 26.19 -6.96
N ALA A 105 3.89 26.42 -8.09
CA ALA A 105 4.30 25.35 -9.01
C ALA A 105 5.34 24.41 -8.35
N THR A 106 6.29 24.96 -7.59
CA THR A 106 7.28 24.18 -6.84
C THR A 106 6.63 23.34 -5.75
N ALA A 107 5.63 23.89 -5.04
CA ALA A 107 4.87 23.13 -4.04
C ALA A 107 4.13 21.93 -4.66
N LYS A 108 3.54 22.10 -5.85
CA LYS A 108 2.93 20.99 -6.61
C LYS A 108 3.95 19.92 -6.97
N LEU A 109 5.09 20.31 -7.52
CA LEU A 109 6.16 19.38 -7.87
C LEU A 109 6.65 18.59 -6.64
N HIS A 110 6.90 19.28 -5.53
CA HIS A 110 7.29 18.64 -4.27
C HIS A 110 6.24 17.64 -3.79
N SER A 111 4.96 17.99 -3.86
CA SER A 111 3.85 17.10 -3.51
C SER A 111 3.81 15.83 -4.37
N ILE A 112 4.05 15.94 -5.68
CA ILE A 112 4.12 14.78 -6.58
C ILE A 112 5.27 13.83 -6.16
N LEU A 113 6.44 14.39 -5.84
CA LEU A 113 7.62 13.62 -5.44
C LEU A 113 7.42 12.91 -4.09
N GLU A 114 6.88 13.61 -3.09
CA GLU A 114 6.68 13.07 -1.73
C GLU A 114 5.60 11.99 -1.68
N MET A 115 4.53 12.13 -2.46
CA MET A 115 3.45 11.15 -2.47
C MET A 115 3.86 9.82 -3.13
N LYS A 116 4.95 9.79 -3.91
CA LYS A 116 5.48 8.60 -4.61
C LYS A 116 4.41 7.84 -5.44
N ILE A 117 3.35 8.53 -5.80
CA ILE A 117 2.10 8.05 -6.41
C ILE A 117 1.62 9.17 -7.33
N PRO A 118 1.08 8.89 -8.54
CA PRO A 118 0.22 9.85 -9.20
C PRO A 118 -1.00 10.13 -8.31
N VAL A 119 -1.12 11.36 -7.80
CA VAL A 119 -2.02 11.79 -6.72
C VAL A 119 -3.51 11.64 -7.07
N ASN A 120 -3.85 11.31 -8.31
CA ASN A 120 -5.22 11.24 -8.82
C ASN A 120 -5.54 9.95 -9.60
N ARG A 121 -4.95 8.81 -9.22
CA ARG A 121 -5.41 7.49 -9.69
C ARG A 121 -5.92 6.63 -8.54
N ARG A 122 -7.16 6.14 -8.69
CA ARG A 122 -7.69 5.02 -7.92
C ARG A 122 -6.64 3.89 -7.90
N HIS A 123 -5.95 3.72 -6.78
CA HIS A 123 -4.98 2.64 -6.62
C HIS A 123 -5.69 1.27 -6.61
N PRO A 124 -5.23 0.29 -7.40
CA PRO A 124 -5.38 -1.10 -7.01
C PRO A 124 -4.53 -1.31 -5.77
N LYS A 125 -5.17 -1.72 -4.68
CA LYS A 125 -4.48 -2.16 -3.45
C LYS A 125 -3.70 -3.42 -3.80
N TRP A 126 -2.37 -3.32 -3.84
CA TRP A 126 -1.42 -4.44 -3.79
C TRP A 126 -1.61 -5.55 -4.85
N GLY A 127 -0.78 -5.49 -5.90
CA GLY A 127 -0.53 -6.55 -6.88
C GLY A 127 0.89 -6.41 -7.46
N PRO A 128 1.45 -7.43 -8.14
CA PRO A 128 2.79 -7.34 -8.72
C PRO A 128 2.89 -6.12 -9.63
N VAL A 129 3.99 -5.38 -9.50
CA VAL A 129 4.25 -4.12 -10.20
C VAL A 129 4.19 -4.38 -11.70
N ASP A 130 3.09 -3.98 -12.33
CA ASP A 130 2.90 -4.09 -13.77
C ASP A 130 4.01 -3.29 -14.50
N PRO A 131 4.77 -3.88 -15.43
CA PRO A 131 5.74 -3.14 -16.24
C PRO A 131 5.16 -1.93 -16.99
N GLU A 132 3.87 -1.96 -17.37
CA GLU A 132 3.17 -0.80 -17.95
C GLU A 132 2.95 0.34 -16.93
N PHE A 133 2.97 0.03 -15.63
CA PHE A 133 2.91 1.02 -14.56
C PHE A 133 4.09 2.00 -14.62
N ARG A 134 5.29 1.51 -14.99
CA ARG A 134 6.47 2.37 -15.21
C ARG A 134 6.37 3.22 -16.48
N ALA A 135 5.70 2.72 -17.52
CA ALA A 135 5.54 3.42 -18.79
C ALA A 135 4.50 4.56 -18.72
N SER A 136 3.54 4.49 -17.78
CA SER A 136 2.50 5.53 -17.59
C SER A 136 2.91 6.68 -16.65
N PHE A 137 4.21 6.93 -16.46
CA PHE A 137 4.73 7.96 -15.56
C PHE A 137 4.37 9.40 -15.96
N VAL A 138 3.69 9.61 -17.10
CA VAL A 138 3.01 10.88 -17.41
C VAL A 138 1.75 10.93 -16.57
N SER A 139 1.91 11.44 -15.35
CA SER A 139 0.81 11.62 -14.44
C SER A 139 0.02 12.87 -14.87
N PRO A 140 -1.33 12.86 -14.87
CA PRO A 140 -2.14 14.06 -15.17
C PRO A 140 -1.75 15.28 -14.33
N GLU A 141 -1.13 15.06 -13.18
CA GLU A 141 -0.60 16.10 -12.29
C GLU A 141 0.59 16.84 -12.89
N LEU A 142 1.45 16.17 -13.67
CA LEU A 142 2.54 16.83 -14.40
C LEU A 142 1.99 17.73 -15.52
N ASP A 143 0.91 17.32 -16.19
CA ASP A 143 0.24 18.14 -17.20
C ASP A 143 -0.40 19.39 -16.59
N LEU A 144 -1.05 19.25 -15.43
CA LEU A 144 -1.61 20.39 -14.68
C LEU A 144 -0.51 21.35 -14.22
N LEU A 145 0.62 20.83 -13.75
CA LEU A 145 1.77 21.64 -13.37
C LEU A 145 2.35 22.38 -14.58
N LEU A 146 2.49 21.71 -15.72
CA LEU A 146 2.99 22.32 -16.95
C LEU A 146 2.07 23.45 -17.42
N ALA A 147 0.76 23.22 -17.42
CA ALA A 147 -0.23 24.24 -17.77
C ALA A 147 -0.16 25.47 -16.84
N ASP A 148 0.12 25.27 -15.55
CA ASP A 148 0.33 26.37 -14.62
C ASP A 148 1.63 27.14 -14.91
N LEU A 149 2.74 26.44 -15.17
CA LEU A 149 4.01 27.05 -15.54
C LEU A 149 3.91 27.87 -16.83
N GLU A 150 3.20 27.36 -17.83
CA GLU A 150 2.91 28.12 -19.05
C GLU A 150 2.11 29.39 -18.76
N ARG A 151 1.10 29.32 -17.89
CA ARG A 151 0.29 30.48 -17.50
C ARG A 151 1.12 31.53 -16.78
N ILE A 152 2.01 31.11 -15.89
CA ILE A 152 2.95 31.99 -15.18
C ILE A 152 3.87 32.67 -16.19
N GLY A 153 4.53 31.90 -17.07
CA GLY A 153 5.47 32.43 -18.05
C GLY A 153 4.87 33.38 -19.09
N ARG A 154 3.55 33.31 -19.35
CA ARG A 154 2.84 34.29 -20.20
C ARG A 154 2.53 35.61 -19.48
N ARG A 155 2.34 35.60 -18.16
CA ARG A 155 2.05 36.82 -17.38
C ARG A 155 3.27 37.71 -17.22
N ASP A 156 4.47 37.13 -17.14
CA ASP A 156 5.71 37.89 -16.98
C ASP A 156 6.23 38.55 -18.29
N ARG A 157 5.56 38.30 -19.43
CA ARG A 157 5.93 38.84 -20.75
C ARG A 157 4.98 39.93 -21.28
N GLY A 158 4.01 40.37 -20.49
CA GLY A 158 3.11 41.49 -20.79
C GLY A 158 3.43 42.69 -19.91
#